data_AF-A0A7L4QYA8-F1
#
_entry.id   AF-A0A7L4QYA8-F1
#
_cell.length_a   1.000
_cell.length_b   1.000
_cell.length_c   1.000
_cell.angle_alpha   90.00
_cell.angle_beta   90.00
_cell.angle_gamma   90.00
#
_symmetry.space_group_name_H-M   'P 1'
#
loop_
_entity.id
_entity.type
_entity.pdbx_description
1 polymer ?
#
loop_
_entity_poly.entity_id
_entity_poly.type
_entity_poly.pdbx_seq_one_letter_code
_entity_poly.pdbx_strand_id
1 'polypeptide(L)' 'MITIDEKLCKGCNICTEFCPHHVYEESENLNKKGVHIPVPENEERCTKC' A
#
# COMPACT_ATOMS: atom_id res chain seq x y z
N MET A 1 11.04 -5.99 4.43
CA MET A 1 9.89 -6.60 3.76
C MET A 1 8.63 -6.20 4.48
N ILE A 2 8.00 -5.12 4.01
CA ILE A 2 6.61 -4.79 4.32
C ILE A 2 5.74 -5.42 3.23
N THR A 3 4.61 -6.02 3.62
CA THR A 3 3.66 -6.61 2.68
C THR A 3 2.24 -6.20 3.02
N ILE A 4 1.41 -6.03 1.99
CA ILE A 4 -0.02 -5.76 2.13
C ILE A 4 -0.76 -7.04 1.73
N ASP A 5 -1.61 -7.55 2.62
CA ASP A 5 -2.52 -8.65 2.29
C ASP A 5 -3.73 -8.10 1.53
N GLU A 6 -3.77 -8.37 0.22
CA GLU A 6 -4.85 -7.97 -0.68
C GLU A 6 -6.25 -8.45 -0.24
N LYS A 7 -6.34 -9.56 0.49
CA LYS A 7 -7.61 -10.13 0.98
C LYS A 7 -8.16 -9.30 2.13
N LEU A 8 -7.28 -8.70 2.93
CA LEU A 8 -7.65 -7.86 4.06
C LEU A 8 -7.79 -6.39 3.67
N CYS A 9 -7.02 -5.93 2.69
CA CYS A 9 -7.07 -4.56 2.19
C CYS A 9 -8.50 -4.15 1.82
N LYS A 10 -8.88 -2.94 2.24
CA LYS A 10 -10.20 -2.33 2.00
C LYS A 10 -10.15 -1.14 1.05
N GLY A 11 -8.96 -0.74 0.58
CA GLY A 11 -8.79 0.46 -0.25
C GLY A 11 -9.08 1.76 0.51
N CYS A 12 -8.74 1.83 1.80
CA CYS A 12 -8.97 3.03 2.61
C CYS A 12 -7.90 4.13 2.44
N ASN A 13 -6.81 3.84 1.74
CA ASN A 13 -5.68 4.73 1.45
C ASN A 13 -4.94 5.35 2.65
N ILE A 14 -5.29 4.96 3.88
CA ILE A 14 -4.65 5.47 5.11
C ILE A 14 -3.12 5.22 5.09
N CYS A 15 -2.66 4.05 4.66
CA CYS A 15 -1.21 3.77 4.60
C CYS A 15 -0.46 4.68 3.63
N THR A 16 -1.07 5.03 2.49
CA THR A 16 -0.49 5.91 1.48
C THR A 16 -0.44 7.36 1.97
N GLU A 17 -1.52 7.86 2.55
CA GLU A 17 -1.61 9.23 3.08
C GLU A 17 -0.72 9.45 4.31
N PHE A 18 -0.62 8.45 5.18
CA PHE A 18 0.02 8.61 6.48
C PHE A 18 1.53 8.29 6.45
N CYS A 19 2.02 7.61 5.41
CA CYS A 19 3.43 7.29 5.30
C CYS A 19 4.23 8.55 4.98
N PRO A 20 5.07 9.07 5.91
CA PRO A 20 5.80 10.32 5.69
C PRO A 20 6.92 10.17 4.64
N HIS A 21 7.26 8.93 4.29
CA HIS A 21 8.29 8.61 3.32
C HIS A 21 7.73 8.25 1.94
N HIS A 22 6.40 8.30 1.76
CA HIS A 22 5.71 7.97 0.51
C HIS A 22 6.18 6.63 -0.08
N VAL A 23 6.15 5.59 0.75
CA VAL A 23 6.60 4.23 0.39
C VAL A 23 5.67 3.55 -0.61
N TYR A 24 4.37 3.89 -0.57
CA TYR A 24 3.33 3.18 -1.30
C TYR A 24 2.90 3.92 -2.56
N GLU A 25 2.68 3.15 -3.63
CA GLU A 25 2.03 3.57 -4.88
C GLU A 25 0.74 2.78 -5.09
N GLU A 26 -0.18 3.28 -5.91
CA GLU A 26 -1.43 2.58 -6.24
C GLU A 26 -1.17 1.48 -7.29
N SER A 27 -1.66 0.26 -7.04
CA SER A 27 -1.55 -0.83 -8.00
C SER A 27 -2.45 -0.64 -9.22
N GLU A 28 -2.00 -1.05 -10.40
CA GLU A 28 -2.88 -1.11 -11.58
C GLU A 28 -4.02 -2.14 -11.47
N ASN A 29 -3.83 -3.19 -10.65
CA ASN A 29 -4.79 -4.27 -10.50
C ASN A 29 -5.81 -4.03 -9.39
N LEU A 30 -7.04 -4.52 -9.58
CA LEU A 30 -8.06 -4.55 -8.54
C LEU A 30 -8.00 -5.87 -7.78
N ASN A 31 -8.16 -5.81 -6.45
CA ASN A 31 -8.37 -7.03 -5.65
C ASN A 31 -9.80 -7.57 -5.83
N LYS A 32 -10.13 -8.69 -5.17
CA LYS A 32 -11.47 -9.32 -5.21
C LYS A 32 -12.63 -8.42 -4.73
N LYS A 33 -12.33 -7.30 -4.06
CA LYS A 33 -13.32 -6.33 -3.58
C LYS A 33 -13.47 -5.14 -4.55
N GLY A 34 -12.74 -5.13 -5.66
CA GLY A 34 -12.80 -4.07 -6.66
C GLY A 34 -12.08 -2.79 -6.25
N VAL A 35 -11.07 -2.88 -5.38
CA VAL A 35 -10.24 -1.72 -4.99
C VAL A 35 -8.81 -1.89 -5.46
N HIS A 36 -8.19 -0.78 -5.86
CA HIS A 36 -6.75 -0.71 -6.09
C HIS A 36 -6.04 -0.85 -4.75
N ILE A 37 -5.02 -1.71 -4.71
CA ILE A 37 -4.26 -1.96 -3.48
C ILE A 37 -2.99 -1.10 -3.50
N PRO A 38 -2.56 -0.55 -2.35
CA PRO A 38 -1.26 0.06 -2.25
C PRO A 38 -0.16 -1.00 -2.39
N VAL A 39 0.93 -0.67 -3.08
CA VAL A 39 2.12 -1.50 -3.27
C VAL A 39 3.33 -0.72 -2.74
N PRO A 40 4.19 -1.32 -1.89
CA PRO A 40 5.38 -0.65 -1.36
C PRO A 40 6.50 -0.58 -2.43
N GLU A 41 6.29 0.18 -3.51
CA GLU A 41 7.25 0.34 -4.61
C GLU A 41 8.56 1.02 -4.17
N ASN A 42 8.49 1.94 -3.20
CA ASN A 42 9.66 2.64 -2.66
C ASN A 42 10.09 2.05 -1.30
N GLU A 43 10.17 0.71 -1.17
CA GLU A 43 10.48 0.04 0.10
C GLU A 43 11.84 0.47 0.68
N GLU A 44 12.79 0.91 -0.15
CA GLU A 44 14.09 1.42 0.29
C GLU A 44 13.98 2.67 1.19
N ARG A 45 12.87 3.41 1.12
CA ARG A 45 12.60 4.58 1.96
C ARG A 45 11.94 4.23 3.29
N CYS A 46 11.54 2.98 3.47
CA CYS A 46 10.87 2.53 4.67
C CYS A 46 11.83 2.55 5.87
N THR A 47 11.54 3.38 6.86
CA THR A 47 12.29 3.48 8.12
C THR A 47 11.72 2.64 9.27
N LYS A 48 10.57 1.97 9.05
CA LYS A 48 9.85 1.16 10.07
C LYS A 48 9.47 1.96 11.32
N CYS A 49 9.06 3.22 11.12
CA CYS A 49 8.51 4.09 12.16
C CYS A 49 7.22 3.56 12.79
#